data_AF-A0AB38D679-F1
#
_entry.id   AF-A0AB38D679-F1
#
_cell.length_a   1.000
_cell.length_b   1.000
_cell.length_c   1.000
_cell.angle_alpha   90.00
_cell.angle_beta   90.00
_cell.angle_gamma   90.00
#
_symmetry.space_group_name_H-M   'P 1'
#
loop_
_entity.id
_entity.type
_entity.pdbx_description
1 polymer ?
#
loop_
_entity_poly.entity_id
_entity_poly.type
_entity_poly.pdbx_seq_one_letter_code
_entity_poly.pdbx_strand_id
1 'polypeptide(L)'
;MLSAPAGTLSVVGTDLEVYRRGAPWTPQEITELIERIRAGSGRTDIARTHGRTPGALDAVAWRLLSADHRPEKKTRQAVELLRAEINDISAGAETDWWARYLQGRKIANTAKPARTRSPQTPKTTATPKTPKPLLPLPECVQTFAEQPAIDWTQPGTESELGLLIVQVVNEIVDPRNRYIMARRLGLIDGSNTLESIGETLNLTRERVRQLQNTAITQVQHDAHRLGSAAATLAVVFNFLDKDPTAIEALAQSLLTAAQELFSCRPTWLIKSVSRMGGRTPRQADEIAAAAAGIRDAKRRRGRELAHEQRQILTCDRIVDKWIHAATWPPHLKHADSERSTQRRRMPTPSGIASVGSFDSEKNGTVVHFESLLEESVFITAEGSDKIVTYQEQPCQIAYIGEDGQPHTYYPDLLLTLNDGRMLLAEVKPLWQMALTTNRIKCEAAQRYAAQTGWGWVSVGSSGQAYRDLEQRDISDLTRASLTAALNEGPVSWAHLQELRTQAPITAMDVAAFAVQENIGLELFPYRLYHVNDV
;
A
#
# COMPACT_ATOMS: atom_id res chain seq x y z
N MET A 1 -26.83 4.78 45.11
CA MET A 1 -25.39 4.49 45.19
C MET A 1 -24.83 4.59 43.79
N LEU A 2 -24.24 5.74 43.45
CA LEU A 2 -22.78 5.98 43.33
C LEU A 2 -22.21 5.28 42.07
N SER A 3 -22.11 5.97 40.93
CA SER A 3 -21.06 6.94 40.51
C SER A 3 -19.86 6.29 39.83
N ALA A 4 -19.70 6.57 38.53
CA ALA A 4 -18.44 7.01 37.94
C ALA A 4 -18.74 7.99 36.77
N PRO A 5 -17.99 9.09 36.58
CA PRO A 5 -18.37 10.21 35.71
C PRO A 5 -17.58 10.31 34.39
N ALA A 6 -18.18 11.04 33.44
CA ALA A 6 -17.63 11.84 32.33
C ALA A 6 -16.23 11.45 31.76
N GLY A 7 -16.23 10.74 30.64
CA GLY A 7 -15.17 10.84 29.63
C GLY A 7 -15.51 11.93 28.63
N THR A 8 -14.96 13.13 28.84
CA THR A 8 -15.08 14.28 27.95
C THR A 8 -14.58 13.90 26.55
N LEU A 9 -15.48 13.88 25.57
CA LEU A 9 -15.13 14.08 24.16
C LEU A 9 -14.31 15.35 24.10
N SER A 10 -13.00 15.25 23.90
CA SER A 10 -12.19 16.42 23.59
C SER A 10 -12.70 16.97 22.26
N VAL A 11 -13.42 18.08 22.39
CA VAL A 11 -13.67 19.03 21.31
C VAL A 11 -12.37 19.16 20.54
N VAL A 12 -12.34 18.64 19.30
CA VAL A 12 -11.28 18.94 18.35
C VAL A 12 -11.43 20.42 18.08
N GLY A 13 -10.63 21.21 18.79
CA GLY A 13 -10.54 22.64 18.60
C GLY A 13 -10.27 22.92 17.13
N THR A 14 -11.24 23.52 16.47
CA THR A 14 -11.04 24.34 15.28
C THR A 14 -10.18 25.53 15.66
N ASP A 15 -8.88 25.32 15.79
CA ASP A 15 -7.88 26.38 15.73
C ASP A 15 -7.12 26.21 14.41
N LEU A 16 -7.37 27.14 13.48
CA LEU A 16 -6.57 27.34 12.28
C LEU A 16 -5.16 27.77 12.72
N GLU A 17 -4.30 26.82 13.07
CA GLU A 17 -2.87 27.08 13.32
C GLU A 17 -2.20 27.50 12.00
N VAL A 18 -2.13 28.81 11.76
CA VAL A 18 -1.37 29.40 10.67
C VAL A 18 0.12 29.21 10.95
N TYR A 19 0.66 28.04 10.57
CA TYR A 19 2.10 27.80 10.61
C TYR A 19 2.83 28.79 9.70
N ARG A 20 3.58 29.73 10.29
CA ARG A 20 4.38 30.73 9.55
C ARG A 20 5.66 30.11 9.00
N ARG A 21 5.55 29.16 8.06
CA ARG A 21 6.74 28.52 7.43
C ARG A 21 7.53 29.55 6.62
N GLY A 22 8.79 29.78 7.01
CA GLY A 22 9.72 30.65 6.28
C GLY A 22 9.69 32.14 6.65
N ALA A 23 8.74 32.59 7.48
CA ALA A 23 8.76 33.96 8.00
C ALA A 23 10.02 34.20 8.86
N PRO A 24 10.69 35.37 8.75
CA PRO A 24 11.82 35.70 9.62
C PRO A 24 11.37 35.77 11.08
N TRP A 25 12.30 35.55 12.02
CA TRP A 25 12.03 35.80 13.44
C TRP A 25 12.15 37.29 13.71
N THR A 26 11.29 37.82 14.56
CA THR A 26 11.35 39.21 15.04
C THR A 26 12.09 39.30 16.39
N PRO A 27 12.59 40.49 16.79
CA PRO A 27 13.18 40.67 18.12
C PRO A 27 12.23 40.25 19.25
N GLN A 28 10.96 40.63 19.15
CA GLN A 28 9.93 40.28 20.14
C GLN A 28 9.71 38.76 20.26
N GLU A 29 9.66 38.06 19.12
CA GLU A 29 9.53 36.60 19.10
C GLU A 29 10.75 35.90 19.72
N ILE A 30 11.95 36.47 19.57
CA ILE A 30 13.18 35.93 20.19
C ILE A 30 13.18 36.18 21.70
N THR A 31 12.75 37.34 22.18
CA THR A 31 12.62 37.62 23.62
C THR A 31 11.64 36.66 24.29
N GLU A 32 10.45 36.52 23.73
CA GLU A 32 9.42 35.61 24.25
C GLU A 32 9.88 34.14 24.20
N LEU A 33 10.61 33.74 23.16
CA LEU A 33 11.22 32.41 23.06
C LEU A 33 12.17 32.15 24.23
N ILE A 34 13.05 33.10 24.57
CA ILE A 34 14.02 32.95 25.66
C ILE A 34 13.31 32.84 27.01
N GLU A 35 12.28 33.65 27.25
CA GLU A 35 11.47 33.59 28.48
C GLU A 35 10.81 32.22 28.66
N ARG A 36 10.25 31.66 27.59
CA ARG A 36 9.62 30.33 27.62
C ARG A 36 10.63 29.20 27.82
N ILE A 37 11.81 29.30 27.23
CA ILE A 37 12.89 28.33 27.44
C ILE A 37 13.37 28.38 28.90
N ARG A 38 13.52 29.59 29.47
CA ARG A 38 13.89 29.83 30.87
C ARG A 38 12.82 29.31 31.83
N ALA A 39 11.55 29.48 31.50
CA ALA A 39 10.40 28.95 32.26
C ALA A 39 10.24 27.41 32.16
N GLY A 40 11.15 26.72 31.47
CA GLY A 40 11.13 25.26 31.39
C GLY A 40 10.10 24.67 30.42
N SER A 41 9.44 25.51 29.59
CA SER A 41 8.37 25.07 28.68
C SER A 41 8.84 23.97 27.72
N GLY A 42 7.99 22.98 27.43
CA GLY A 42 8.31 21.87 26.54
C GLY A 42 8.57 22.31 25.10
N ARG A 43 9.52 21.66 24.41
CA ARG A 43 9.90 21.96 23.02
C ARG A 43 8.69 22.03 22.05
N THR A 44 7.72 21.14 22.20
CA THR A 44 6.54 21.09 21.33
C THR A 44 5.59 22.26 21.59
N ASP A 45 5.45 22.67 22.85
CA ASP A 45 4.53 23.74 23.25
C ASP A 45 5.06 25.13 22.88
N ILE A 46 6.37 25.33 23.01
CA ILE A 46 7.04 26.54 22.50
C ILE A 46 6.84 26.64 20.98
N ALA A 47 7.06 25.55 20.24
CA ALA A 47 6.88 25.55 18.80
C ALA A 47 5.43 25.88 18.40
N ARG A 48 4.45 25.29 19.07
CA ARG A 48 3.01 25.56 18.88
C ARG A 48 2.68 27.03 19.12
N THR A 49 3.14 27.58 20.24
CA THR A 49 2.84 28.97 20.63
C THR A 49 3.36 30.00 19.62
N HIS A 50 4.53 29.76 19.03
CA HIS A 50 5.08 30.63 17.98
C HIS A 50 4.57 30.33 16.56
N GLY A 51 3.65 29.37 16.39
CA GLY A 51 3.17 28.93 15.07
C GLY A 51 4.29 28.34 14.19
N ARG A 52 5.25 27.63 14.81
CA ARG A 52 6.44 27.06 14.16
C ARG A 52 6.47 25.54 14.33
N THR A 53 7.24 24.86 13.46
CA THR A 53 7.51 23.44 13.66
C THR A 53 8.62 23.24 14.70
N PRO A 54 8.66 22.11 15.42
CA PRO A 54 9.73 21.80 16.37
C PRO A 54 11.14 21.89 15.75
N GLY A 55 11.29 21.50 14.47
CA GLY A 55 12.57 21.64 13.76
C GLY A 55 12.95 23.09 13.42
N ALA A 56 11.97 23.99 13.23
CA ALA A 56 12.24 25.42 13.06
C ALA A 56 12.67 26.08 14.37
N LEU A 57 12.09 25.63 15.49
CA LEU A 57 12.51 26.00 16.84
C LEU A 57 13.95 25.56 17.12
N ASP A 58 14.29 24.29 16.85
CA ASP A 58 15.65 23.75 17.03
C ASP A 58 16.68 24.56 16.22
N ALA A 59 16.33 24.96 14.99
CA ALA A 59 17.20 25.74 14.12
C ALA A 59 17.45 27.17 14.63
N VAL A 60 16.57 27.71 15.46
CA VAL A 60 16.70 29.05 16.06
C VAL A 60 17.43 28.95 17.38
N ALA A 61 17.11 27.96 18.22
CA ALA A 61 17.84 27.66 19.44
C ALA A 61 19.33 27.41 19.13
N TRP A 62 19.63 26.66 18.07
CA TRP A 62 21.00 26.44 17.61
C TRP A 62 21.75 27.74 17.24
N ARG A 63 21.05 28.75 16.72
CA ARG A 63 21.66 30.05 16.37
C ARG A 63 21.87 30.94 17.60
N LEU A 64 21.15 30.70 18.68
CA LEU A 64 21.22 31.48 19.92
C LEU A 64 22.31 30.97 20.88
N LEU A 65 22.73 29.71 20.74
CA LEU A 65 23.88 29.13 21.47
C LEU A 65 25.17 29.91 21.23
N SER A 66 26.01 30.04 22.26
CA SER A 66 27.38 30.56 22.13
C SER A 66 28.23 29.68 21.19
N ALA A 67 29.39 30.17 20.76
CA ALA A 67 30.28 29.38 19.91
C ALA A 67 30.71 28.07 20.59
N ASP A 68 30.95 28.10 21.91
CA ASP A 68 31.47 26.97 22.68
C ASP A 68 30.42 25.89 22.94
N HIS A 69 29.14 26.25 23.05
CA HIS A 69 28.04 25.30 23.29
C HIS A 69 27.28 24.90 22.02
N ARG A 70 27.66 25.45 20.85
CA ARG A 70 26.96 25.19 19.60
C ARG A 70 27.48 23.92 18.92
N PRO A 71 26.64 22.89 18.72
CA PRO A 71 27.05 21.67 18.03
C PRO A 71 27.29 21.91 16.53
N GLU A 72 28.18 21.13 15.90
CA GLU A 72 28.53 21.30 14.47
C GLU A 72 27.33 21.17 13.52
N LYS A 73 26.36 20.32 13.87
CA LYS A 73 25.11 20.12 13.12
C LYS A 73 23.91 20.52 13.96
N LYS A 74 22.83 20.91 13.28
CA LYS A 74 21.53 21.18 13.93
C LYS A 74 21.01 19.88 14.56
N THR A 75 20.71 19.95 15.85
CA THR A 75 20.27 18.79 16.66
C THR A 75 18.91 19.06 17.29
N ARG A 76 18.17 18.00 17.61
CA ARG A 76 16.90 18.06 18.35
C ARG A 76 17.09 18.50 19.82
N GLN A 77 18.32 18.44 20.32
CA GLN A 77 18.69 18.86 21.69
C GLN A 77 19.02 20.36 21.79
N ALA A 78 18.92 21.14 20.70
CA ALA A 78 19.36 22.53 20.69
C ALA A 78 18.61 23.41 21.71
N VAL A 79 17.35 23.10 22.01
CA VAL A 79 16.55 23.81 23.03
C VAL A 79 17.02 23.49 24.45
N GLU A 80 17.42 22.24 24.71
CA GLU A 80 17.94 21.80 26.01
C GLU A 80 19.33 22.37 26.28
N LEU A 81 20.20 22.37 25.26
CA LEU A 81 21.52 23.02 25.33
C LEU A 81 21.40 24.52 25.58
N LEU A 82 20.47 25.19 24.89
CA LEU A 82 20.26 26.62 25.08
C LEU A 82 19.68 26.92 26.48
N ARG A 83 18.82 26.05 26.99
CA ARG A 83 18.31 26.15 28.36
C ARG A 83 19.43 26.05 29.38
N ALA A 84 20.34 25.09 29.22
CA ALA A 84 21.51 24.96 30.09
C ALA A 84 22.37 26.24 30.06
N GLU A 85 22.68 26.77 28.88
CA GLU A 85 23.46 28.00 28.74
C GLU A 85 22.75 29.24 29.33
N ILE A 86 21.43 29.37 29.15
CA ILE A 86 20.64 30.46 29.77
C ILE A 86 20.70 30.38 31.30
N ASN A 87 20.64 29.17 31.85
CA ASN A 87 20.69 28.95 33.29
C ASN A 87 22.11 29.23 33.84
N ASP A 88 23.16 28.92 33.08
CA ASP A 88 24.55 29.23 33.45
C ASP A 88 24.88 30.72 33.37
N ILE A 89 24.26 31.46 32.43
CA ILE A 89 24.39 32.92 32.28
C ILE A 89 23.71 33.68 33.43
N SER A 90 22.84 33.03 34.23
CA SER A 90 21.97 33.68 35.21
C SER A 90 22.66 34.20 36.49
N ALA A 91 23.95 34.54 36.42
CA ALA A 91 24.69 35.33 37.40
C ALA A 91 25.10 36.71 36.82
N GLY A 92 24.12 37.56 36.46
CA GLY A 92 24.31 39.02 36.44
C GLY A 92 24.66 39.73 35.13
N ALA A 93 24.67 39.08 33.95
CA ALA A 93 24.93 39.76 32.67
C ALA A 93 23.67 39.88 31.78
N GLU A 94 23.27 41.10 31.44
CA GLU A 94 22.21 41.36 30.45
C GLU A 94 22.68 40.92 29.06
N THR A 95 22.09 39.86 28.52
CA THR A 95 22.48 39.29 27.23
C THR A 95 21.55 39.78 26.12
N ASP A 96 22.11 40.45 25.11
CA ASP A 96 21.36 40.80 23.89
C ASP A 96 21.16 39.54 23.01
N TRP A 97 20.02 38.89 23.21
CA TRP A 97 19.63 37.69 22.48
C TRP A 97 19.35 37.94 21.00
N TRP A 98 18.95 39.16 20.63
CA TRP A 98 18.72 39.51 19.24
C TRP A 98 20.04 39.65 18.48
N ALA A 99 21.05 40.28 19.08
CA ALA A 99 22.40 40.32 18.54
C ALA A 99 23.00 38.91 18.40
N ARG A 100 22.85 38.04 19.41
CA ARG A 100 23.26 36.62 19.34
C ARG A 100 22.59 35.88 18.18
N TYR A 101 21.27 36.04 18.01
CA TYR A 101 20.53 35.45 16.89
C TYR A 101 21.08 35.90 15.53
N LEU A 102 21.33 37.21 15.35
CA LEU A 102 21.88 37.75 14.11
C LEU A 102 23.28 37.22 13.82
N GLN A 103 24.12 37.06 14.84
CA GLN A 103 25.46 36.49 14.72
C GLN A 103 25.40 35.01 14.32
N GLY A 104 24.58 34.20 15.01
CA GLY A 104 24.37 32.79 14.65
C GLY A 104 23.78 32.61 13.25
N ARG A 105 22.94 33.54 12.79
CA ARG A 105 22.44 33.58 11.41
C ARG A 105 23.54 33.88 10.39
N LYS A 106 24.49 34.78 10.70
CA LYS A 106 25.67 35.03 9.85
C LYS A 106 26.53 33.77 9.74
N ILE A 107 26.81 33.10 10.87
CA ILE A 107 27.60 31.86 10.92
C ILE A 107 26.95 30.73 10.12
N ALA A 108 25.63 30.54 10.25
CA ALA A 108 24.87 29.57 9.47
C ALA A 108 24.85 29.86 7.96
N ASN A 109 25.06 31.12 7.57
CA ASN A 109 25.13 31.54 6.17
C ASN A 109 26.56 31.44 5.60
N THR A 110 27.60 31.61 6.42
CA THR A 110 29.01 31.44 6.03
C THR A 110 29.45 29.98 5.99
N ALA A 111 28.81 29.08 6.75
CA ALA A 111 29.04 27.64 6.71
C ALA A 111 28.41 26.91 5.49
N LYS A 112 27.77 27.65 4.57
CA LYS A 112 27.39 27.10 3.25
C LYS A 112 28.64 27.11 2.37
N PRO A 113 28.94 26.04 1.61
CA PRO A 113 30.11 26.01 0.73
C PRO A 113 30.10 27.23 -0.20
N ALA A 114 31.26 27.88 -0.30
CA ALA A 114 31.43 29.16 -0.96
C ALA A 114 30.92 29.09 -2.40
N ARG A 115 29.89 29.89 -2.71
CA ARG A 115 29.70 30.39 -4.09
C ARG A 115 30.90 31.28 -4.38
N THR A 116 31.73 30.89 -5.33
CA THR A 116 32.77 31.73 -5.92
C THR A 116 32.13 33.04 -6.41
N ARG A 117 32.36 34.13 -5.65
CA ARG A 117 32.10 35.50 -6.09
C ARG A 117 33.42 36.04 -6.65
N SER A 118 33.45 36.36 -7.93
CA SER A 118 34.49 37.19 -8.52
C SER A 118 34.46 38.61 -7.92
N PRO A 119 35.58 39.36 -7.91
CA PRO A 119 35.68 40.62 -7.18
C PRO A 119 34.83 41.72 -7.83
N GLN A 120 34.18 42.55 -7.01
CA GLN A 120 33.51 43.78 -7.44
C GLN A 120 34.50 44.94 -7.37
N THR A 121 34.75 45.60 -8.50
CA THR A 121 35.37 46.94 -8.58
C THR A 121 34.39 48.03 -8.09
N PRO A 122 34.89 49.21 -7.66
CA PRO A 122 34.08 50.20 -6.96
C PRO A 122 33.09 50.92 -7.90
N LYS A 123 31.95 51.29 -7.32
CA LYS A 123 30.86 52.04 -7.96
C LYS A 123 31.35 53.40 -8.46
N THR A 124 31.32 53.61 -9.77
CA THR A 124 31.24 54.94 -10.37
C THR A 124 29.80 55.32 -10.69
N THR A 125 29.59 56.62 -10.61
CA THR A 125 28.36 57.41 -10.65
C THR A 125 27.49 57.18 -11.88
N ALA A 126 26.19 57.44 -11.68
CA ALA A 126 25.12 57.25 -12.64
C ALA A 126 25.35 57.97 -13.98
N THR A 127 25.22 57.22 -15.07
CA THR A 127 24.98 57.71 -16.44
C THR A 127 23.96 56.77 -17.13
N PRO A 128 23.22 57.26 -18.14
CA PRO A 128 22.04 56.57 -18.67
C PRO A 128 22.41 55.24 -19.36
N LYS A 129 21.64 54.18 -19.09
CA LYS A 129 21.87 52.83 -19.63
C LYS A 129 21.62 52.77 -21.14
N THR A 130 22.67 52.57 -21.92
CA THR A 130 22.60 51.89 -23.22
C THR A 130 22.47 50.38 -23.03
N PRO A 131 21.80 49.62 -23.94
CA PRO A 131 21.61 48.19 -23.80
C PRO A 131 22.94 47.44 -23.91
N LYS A 132 23.15 46.45 -23.03
CA LYS A 132 24.31 45.55 -23.07
C LYS A 132 24.18 44.62 -24.30
N PRO A 133 25.24 44.34 -25.09
CA PRO A 133 25.12 43.47 -26.25
C PRO A 133 24.71 42.06 -25.82
N LEU A 134 23.70 41.49 -26.49
CA LEU A 134 23.27 40.12 -26.31
C LEU A 134 24.40 39.19 -26.79
N LEU A 135 24.91 38.33 -25.91
CA LEU A 135 25.68 37.15 -26.33
C LEU A 135 24.83 36.34 -27.33
N PRO A 136 25.42 35.80 -28.41
CA PRO A 136 24.68 34.99 -29.37
C PRO A 136 24.03 33.79 -28.68
N LEU A 137 22.83 33.42 -29.12
CA LEU A 137 22.10 32.26 -28.59
C LEU A 137 22.95 30.99 -28.79
N PRO A 138 22.93 30.01 -27.86
CA PRO A 138 23.58 28.72 -28.10
C PRO A 138 23.11 28.09 -29.41
N GLU A 139 24.00 27.39 -30.11
CA GLU A 139 23.73 26.80 -31.43
C GLU A 139 22.45 25.96 -31.43
N CYS A 140 22.22 25.12 -30.42
CA CYS A 140 21.00 24.32 -30.28
C CYS A 140 19.70 25.15 -30.19
N VAL A 141 19.76 26.37 -29.64
CA VAL A 141 18.62 27.29 -29.58
C VAL A 141 18.44 28.02 -30.91
N GLN A 142 19.53 28.32 -31.62
CA GLN A 142 19.48 28.90 -32.96
C GLN A 142 18.89 27.89 -33.95
N THR A 143 19.41 26.65 -33.96
CA THR A 143 18.86 25.54 -34.78
C THR A 143 17.38 25.30 -34.49
N PHE A 144 16.97 25.32 -33.21
CA PHE A 144 15.55 25.19 -32.85
C PHE A 144 14.70 26.42 -33.24
N ALA A 145 15.28 27.62 -33.22
CA ALA A 145 14.59 28.84 -33.63
C ALA A 145 14.39 28.93 -35.14
N GLU A 146 15.28 28.32 -35.91
CA GLU A 146 15.26 28.22 -37.38
C GLU A 146 14.37 27.08 -37.89
N GLN A 147 14.01 26.12 -37.03
CA GLN A 147 13.03 25.10 -37.36
C GLN A 147 11.64 25.73 -37.55
N PRO A 148 10.87 25.32 -38.58
CA PRO A 148 9.47 25.70 -38.68
C PRO A 148 8.74 25.28 -37.40
N ALA A 149 7.66 25.98 -37.04
CA ALA A 149 6.81 25.58 -35.91
C ALA A 149 6.53 24.08 -36.00
N ILE A 150 6.70 23.36 -34.90
CA ILE A 150 6.62 21.90 -34.88
C ILE A 150 5.26 21.49 -35.44
N ASP A 151 5.25 20.94 -36.66
CA ASP A 151 4.06 20.47 -37.35
C ASP A 151 3.80 19.01 -36.94
N TRP A 152 2.89 18.83 -36.00
CA TRP A 152 2.41 17.51 -35.60
C TRP A 152 1.28 17.09 -36.55
N THR A 153 1.49 16.05 -37.34
CA THR A 153 0.43 15.45 -38.16
C THR A 153 -0.71 14.94 -37.27
N GLN A 154 -1.92 15.44 -37.53
CA GLN A 154 -3.24 15.06 -36.99
C GLN A 154 -3.23 13.84 -36.06
N PRO A 155 -3.18 14.04 -34.73
CA PRO A 155 -3.46 12.96 -33.79
C PRO A 155 -4.96 12.63 -33.86
N GLY A 156 -5.29 11.38 -34.17
CA GLY A 156 -6.68 10.97 -34.43
C GLY A 156 -7.53 11.01 -33.17
N THR A 157 -8.66 11.71 -33.14
CA THR A 157 -9.64 11.73 -32.01
C THR A 157 -9.05 11.95 -30.60
N GLU A 158 -7.81 12.44 -30.50
CA GLU A 158 -7.01 12.57 -29.28
C GLU A 158 -7.19 13.96 -28.65
N SER A 159 -6.98 14.04 -27.34
CA SER A 159 -7.26 15.21 -26.46
C SER A 159 -6.87 16.58 -27.07
N GLU A 160 -7.87 17.34 -27.53
CA GLU A 160 -7.72 18.70 -28.08
C GLU A 160 -6.94 19.64 -27.12
N LEU A 161 -7.03 19.37 -25.82
CA LEU A 161 -6.34 20.13 -24.78
C LEU A 161 -4.81 19.96 -24.86
N GLY A 162 -4.32 18.78 -25.24
CA GLY A 162 -2.88 18.55 -25.42
C GLY A 162 -2.29 19.34 -26.58
N LEU A 163 -2.97 19.33 -27.73
CA LEU A 163 -2.60 20.15 -28.89
C LEU A 163 -2.59 21.64 -28.55
N LEU A 164 -3.59 22.09 -27.79
CA LEU A 164 -3.68 23.47 -27.34
C LEU A 164 -2.50 23.86 -26.41
N ILE A 165 -2.07 22.96 -25.52
CA ILE A 165 -0.90 23.17 -24.66
C ILE A 165 0.38 23.29 -25.50
N VAL A 166 0.54 22.46 -26.55
CA VAL A 166 1.68 22.55 -27.48
C VAL A 166 1.67 23.88 -28.22
N GLN A 167 0.50 24.29 -28.73
CA GLN A 167 0.35 25.55 -29.44
C GLN A 167 0.69 26.76 -28.55
N VAL A 168 0.28 26.74 -27.29
CA VAL A 168 0.66 27.75 -26.29
C VAL A 168 2.18 27.88 -26.16
N VAL A 169 2.93 26.77 -26.24
CA VAL A 169 4.39 26.78 -26.19
C VAL A 169 4.98 27.34 -27.49
N ASN A 170 4.43 26.97 -28.64
CA ASN A 170 4.88 27.47 -29.95
C ASN A 170 4.74 28.99 -30.08
N GLU A 171 3.72 29.58 -29.46
CA GLU A 171 3.49 31.04 -29.47
C GLU A 171 4.46 31.83 -28.58
N ILE A 172 5.31 31.18 -27.78
CA ILE A 172 6.33 31.87 -26.98
C ILE A 172 7.34 32.56 -27.92
N VAL A 173 7.36 33.89 -27.85
CA VAL A 173 8.17 34.76 -28.74
C VAL A 173 9.66 34.57 -28.52
N ASP A 174 10.11 34.52 -27.26
CA ASP A 174 11.53 34.36 -26.95
C ASP A 174 11.98 32.91 -27.25
N PRO A 175 12.88 32.69 -28.24
CA PRO A 175 13.22 31.34 -28.68
C PRO A 175 13.88 30.49 -27.60
N ARG A 176 14.61 31.13 -26.67
CA ARG A 176 15.25 30.44 -25.55
C ARG A 176 14.21 29.97 -24.52
N ASN A 177 13.24 30.80 -24.18
CA ASN A 177 12.14 30.46 -23.30
C ASN A 177 11.26 29.37 -23.91
N ARG A 178 11.00 29.46 -25.23
CA ARG A 178 10.27 28.42 -25.99
C ARG A 178 10.99 27.08 -25.92
N TYR A 179 12.30 27.06 -26.20
CA TYR A 179 13.14 25.86 -26.09
C TYR A 179 13.10 25.26 -24.68
N ILE A 180 13.25 26.09 -23.64
CA ILE A 180 13.17 25.65 -22.25
C ILE A 180 11.80 25.00 -21.98
N MET A 181 10.70 25.65 -22.36
CA MET A 181 9.35 25.10 -22.15
C MET A 181 9.14 23.78 -22.91
N ALA A 182 9.54 23.70 -24.18
CA ALA A 182 9.43 22.48 -24.99
C ALA A 182 10.21 21.31 -24.37
N ARG A 183 11.48 21.51 -23.95
CA ARG A 183 12.27 20.49 -23.23
C ARG A 183 11.61 20.08 -21.90
N ARG A 184 11.08 21.04 -21.13
CA ARG A 184 10.47 20.76 -19.81
C ARG A 184 9.19 19.94 -19.90
N LEU A 185 8.44 20.13 -20.98
CA LEU A 185 7.22 19.38 -21.30
C LEU A 185 7.52 18.01 -21.92
N GLY A 186 8.77 17.79 -22.37
CA GLY A 186 9.17 16.57 -23.07
C GLY A 186 8.67 16.53 -24.51
N LEU A 187 8.45 17.69 -25.14
CA LEU A 187 8.02 17.81 -26.54
C LEU A 187 9.17 17.64 -27.53
N ILE A 188 10.41 17.72 -27.04
CA ILE A 188 11.64 17.50 -27.80
C ILE A 188 12.57 16.62 -26.98
N ASP A 189 13.37 15.83 -27.69
CA ASP A 189 14.21 14.79 -27.10
C ASP A 189 15.20 15.31 -26.05
N GLY A 190 15.51 14.44 -25.10
CA GLY A 190 16.47 14.67 -24.03
C GLY A 190 15.83 14.86 -22.65
N SER A 191 16.67 14.91 -21.62
CA SER A 191 16.21 15.04 -20.24
C SER A 191 15.48 16.37 -20.00
N ASN A 192 14.34 16.29 -19.33
CA ASN A 192 13.41 17.41 -19.04
C ASN A 192 13.71 18.13 -17.71
N THR A 193 14.81 17.81 -17.05
CA THR A 193 15.17 18.40 -15.75
C THR A 193 15.76 19.80 -15.92
N LEU A 194 15.57 20.66 -14.91
CA LEU A 194 16.11 22.02 -14.94
C LEU A 194 17.65 22.00 -14.98
N GLU A 195 18.25 20.99 -14.35
CA GLU A 195 19.68 20.73 -14.32
C GLU A 195 20.22 20.40 -15.71
N SER A 196 19.64 19.40 -16.39
CA SER A 196 20.11 18.99 -17.73
C SER A 196 19.89 20.09 -18.79
N ILE A 197 18.78 20.82 -18.71
CA ILE A 197 18.54 21.98 -19.57
C ILE A 197 19.56 23.08 -19.27
N GLY A 198 19.90 23.28 -18.00
CA GLY A 198 20.93 24.22 -17.57
C GLY A 198 22.29 23.88 -18.17
N GLU A 199 22.71 22.63 -18.07
CA GLU A 199 23.95 22.13 -18.67
C GLU A 199 23.96 22.36 -20.19
N THR A 200 22.87 22.01 -20.88
CA THR A 200 22.73 22.19 -22.34
C THR A 200 22.88 23.66 -22.77
N LEU A 201 22.33 24.58 -21.97
CA LEU A 201 22.32 26.02 -22.29
C LEU A 201 23.47 26.79 -21.64
N ASN A 202 24.38 26.12 -20.93
CA ASN A 202 25.40 26.73 -20.07
C ASN A 202 24.80 27.76 -19.08
N LEU A 203 23.69 27.37 -18.44
CA LEU A 203 22.96 28.14 -17.44
C LEU A 203 22.86 27.37 -16.13
N THR A 204 22.81 28.08 -15.01
CA THR A 204 22.47 27.43 -13.74
C THR A 204 21.02 26.94 -13.75
N ARG A 205 20.74 25.84 -13.04
CA ARG A 205 19.38 25.33 -12.78
C ARG A 205 18.40 26.44 -12.38
N GLU A 206 18.84 27.32 -11.49
CA GLU A 206 18.03 28.44 -10.99
C GLU A 206 17.73 29.47 -12.10
N ARG A 207 18.70 29.71 -13.00
CA ARG A 207 18.49 30.61 -14.13
C ARG A 207 17.49 30.02 -15.13
N VAL A 208 17.53 28.71 -15.40
CA VAL A 208 16.52 28.02 -16.21
C VAL A 208 15.13 28.14 -15.58
N ARG A 209 15.01 27.94 -14.27
CA ARG A 209 13.74 28.13 -13.54
C ARG A 209 13.18 29.54 -13.66
N GLN A 210 14.04 30.56 -13.59
CA GLN A 210 13.65 31.95 -13.77
C GLN A 210 13.12 32.21 -15.17
N LEU A 211 13.83 31.76 -16.21
CA LEU A 211 13.42 31.90 -17.61
C LEU A 211 12.10 31.16 -17.89
N GLN A 212 11.93 29.95 -17.35
CA GLN A 212 10.65 29.21 -17.39
C GLN A 212 9.50 30.03 -16.78
N ASN A 213 9.71 30.64 -15.60
CA ASN A 213 8.67 31.45 -14.98
C ASN A 213 8.39 32.73 -15.77
N THR A 214 9.41 33.35 -16.37
CA THR A 214 9.24 34.47 -17.29
C THR A 214 8.38 34.07 -18.48
N ALA A 215 8.62 32.90 -19.07
CA ALA A 215 7.83 32.36 -20.17
C ALA A 215 6.35 32.19 -19.78
N ILE A 216 6.08 31.55 -18.64
CA ILE A 216 4.71 31.35 -18.13
C ILE A 216 3.99 32.69 -17.91
N THR A 217 4.68 33.68 -17.32
CA THR A 217 4.09 35.01 -17.08
C THR A 217 3.82 35.74 -18.39
N GLN A 218 4.69 35.63 -19.39
CA GLN A 218 4.46 36.21 -20.71
C GLN A 218 3.24 35.59 -21.40
N VAL A 219 3.14 34.26 -21.42
CA VAL A 219 1.99 33.53 -21.97
C VAL A 219 0.69 33.95 -21.27
N GLN A 220 0.71 34.08 -19.94
CA GLN A 220 -0.45 34.54 -19.19
C GLN A 220 -0.88 35.97 -19.57
N HIS A 221 0.07 36.85 -19.88
CA HIS A 221 -0.23 38.19 -20.38
C HIS A 221 -0.82 38.14 -21.81
N ASP A 222 -0.26 37.29 -22.67
CA ASP A 222 -0.71 37.09 -24.06
C ASP A 222 -2.10 36.43 -24.14
N ALA A 223 -2.60 35.84 -23.06
CA ALA A 223 -3.96 35.32 -22.96
C ALA A 223 -5.05 36.41 -23.10
N HIS A 224 -4.68 37.69 -22.92
CA HIS A 224 -5.59 38.81 -23.19
C HIS A 224 -5.66 39.19 -24.68
N ARG A 225 -4.75 38.67 -25.51
CA ARG A 225 -4.75 38.90 -26.96
C ARG A 225 -5.75 37.94 -27.63
N LEU A 226 -6.81 38.50 -28.21
CA LEU A 226 -7.78 37.75 -29.01
C LEU A 226 -7.08 36.93 -30.10
N GLY A 227 -7.40 35.64 -30.18
CA GLY A 227 -6.83 34.70 -31.16
C GLY A 227 -5.54 34.00 -30.73
N SER A 228 -4.99 34.27 -29.53
CA SER A 228 -3.86 33.47 -29.00
C SER A 228 -4.33 32.10 -28.49
N ALA A 229 -3.44 31.11 -28.53
CA ALA A 229 -3.72 29.81 -27.91
C ALA A 229 -3.92 29.91 -26.40
N ALA A 230 -3.24 30.85 -25.74
CA ALA A 230 -3.41 31.10 -24.31
C ALA A 230 -4.81 31.66 -23.99
N ALA A 231 -5.37 32.51 -24.86
CA ALA A 231 -6.75 32.99 -24.74
C ALA A 231 -7.75 31.84 -24.90
N THR A 232 -7.52 30.96 -25.88
CA THR A 232 -8.34 29.77 -26.10
C THR A 232 -8.27 28.82 -24.90
N LEU A 233 -7.09 28.59 -24.34
CA LEU A 233 -6.88 27.77 -23.14
C LEU A 233 -7.64 28.34 -21.93
N ALA A 234 -7.64 29.65 -21.75
CA ALA A 234 -8.42 30.31 -20.69
C ALA A 234 -9.93 30.14 -20.89
N VAL A 235 -10.44 30.21 -22.13
CA VAL A 235 -11.86 29.94 -22.44
C VAL A 235 -12.24 28.50 -22.11
N VAL A 236 -11.42 27.52 -22.53
CA VAL A 236 -11.64 26.09 -22.22
C VAL A 236 -11.66 25.88 -20.70
N PHE A 237 -10.73 26.48 -19.97
CA PHE A 237 -10.68 26.39 -18.51
C PHE A 237 -11.91 27.01 -17.85
N ASN A 238 -12.39 28.15 -18.33
CA ASN A 238 -13.61 28.77 -17.81
C ASN A 238 -14.87 27.95 -18.13
N PHE A 239 -14.88 27.19 -19.23
CA PHE A 239 -15.97 26.29 -19.57
C PHE A 239 -15.99 25.07 -18.64
N LEU A 240 -14.84 24.44 -18.42
CA LEU A 240 -14.68 23.29 -17.52
C LEU A 240 -14.97 23.64 -16.05
N ASP A 241 -14.98 24.92 -15.70
CA ASP A 241 -15.21 25.44 -14.35
C ASP A 241 -16.68 25.74 -13.99
N LYS A 242 -17.64 25.54 -14.89
CA LYS A 242 -19.04 25.98 -14.67
C LYS A 242 -19.88 25.07 -13.76
N ASP A 243 -19.36 23.92 -13.34
CA ASP A 243 -20.03 22.94 -12.49
C ASP A 243 -19.48 22.96 -11.05
N PRO A 244 -20.24 22.69 -9.98
CA PRO A 244 -19.74 22.53 -8.60
C PRO A 244 -18.55 21.54 -8.42
N THR A 245 -18.26 20.69 -9.42
CA THR A 245 -17.06 19.83 -9.51
C THR A 245 -15.90 20.42 -10.34
N ALA A 246 -15.98 21.69 -10.74
CA ALA A 246 -15.09 22.45 -11.62
C ALA A 246 -13.60 22.11 -11.55
N ILE A 247 -13.05 22.13 -10.34
CA ILE A 247 -11.61 21.90 -10.12
C ILE A 247 -11.26 20.43 -10.40
N GLU A 248 -12.13 19.49 -10.05
CA GLU A 248 -11.91 18.05 -10.27
C GLU A 248 -12.03 17.68 -11.75
N ALA A 249 -13.02 18.23 -12.46
CA ALA A 249 -13.20 18.00 -13.90
C ALA A 249 -12.00 18.55 -14.71
N LEU A 250 -11.55 19.76 -14.38
CA LEU A 250 -10.36 20.36 -14.98
C LEU A 250 -9.09 19.59 -14.62
N ALA A 251 -8.93 19.20 -13.36
CA ALA A 251 -7.79 18.41 -12.89
C ALA A 251 -7.72 17.04 -13.57
N GLN A 252 -8.86 16.36 -13.74
CA GLN A 252 -8.96 15.08 -14.43
C GLN A 252 -8.58 15.22 -15.91
N SER A 253 -9.13 16.22 -16.61
CA SER A 253 -8.85 16.46 -18.03
C SER A 253 -7.37 16.78 -18.27
N LEU A 254 -6.79 17.65 -17.43
CA LEU A 254 -5.37 17.98 -17.50
C LEU A 254 -4.47 16.81 -17.09
N LEU A 255 -4.89 15.98 -16.13
CA LEU A 255 -4.14 14.78 -15.75
C LEU A 255 -4.12 13.75 -16.88
N THR A 256 -5.24 13.54 -17.57
CA THR A 256 -5.31 12.66 -18.74
C THR A 256 -4.36 13.15 -19.84
N ALA A 257 -4.47 14.43 -20.24
CA ALA A 257 -3.57 15.02 -21.24
C ALA A 257 -2.09 14.92 -20.80
N ALA A 258 -1.80 15.15 -19.51
CA ALA A 258 -0.45 15.04 -18.95
C ALA A 258 0.15 13.65 -19.06
N GLN A 259 -0.68 12.60 -18.97
CA GLN A 259 -0.24 11.21 -18.95
C GLN A 259 -0.11 10.62 -20.35
N GLU A 260 -0.92 11.08 -21.30
CA GLU A 260 -0.96 10.57 -22.67
C GLU A 260 0.07 11.24 -23.57
N LEU A 261 0.26 12.56 -23.44
CA LEU A 261 0.94 13.37 -24.45
C LEU A 261 2.28 13.96 -23.98
N PHE A 262 2.55 13.96 -22.68
CA PHE A 262 3.73 14.63 -22.13
C PHE A 262 4.60 13.71 -21.28
N SER A 263 5.89 13.71 -21.58
CA SER A 263 6.91 12.99 -20.81
C SER A 263 7.46 13.86 -19.68
N CYS A 264 6.61 14.36 -18.78
CA CYS A 264 7.04 15.20 -17.65
C CYS A 264 6.25 14.92 -16.36
N ARG A 265 6.61 15.56 -15.24
CA ARG A 265 5.89 15.37 -13.96
C ARG A 265 4.47 15.98 -14.06
N PRO A 266 3.38 15.19 -13.94
CA PRO A 266 2.03 15.69 -14.20
C PRO A 266 1.63 16.88 -13.32
N THR A 267 1.95 16.85 -12.02
CA THR A 267 1.63 17.95 -11.10
C THR A 267 2.32 19.26 -11.48
N TRP A 268 3.54 19.18 -12.01
CA TRP A 268 4.25 20.37 -12.49
C TRP A 268 3.65 20.89 -13.80
N LEU A 269 3.30 19.99 -14.73
CA LEU A 269 2.62 20.35 -15.98
C LEU A 269 1.32 21.06 -15.68
N ILE A 270 0.44 20.41 -14.92
CA ILE A 270 -0.88 20.91 -14.55
C ILE A 270 -0.75 22.28 -13.90
N LYS A 271 0.15 22.44 -12.93
CA LYS A 271 0.41 23.75 -12.31
C LYS A 271 0.85 24.81 -13.33
N SER A 272 1.71 24.46 -14.27
CA SER A 272 2.26 25.40 -15.25
C SER A 272 1.21 25.78 -16.30
N VAL A 273 0.48 24.80 -16.82
CA VAL A 273 -0.60 24.99 -17.80
C VAL A 273 -1.76 25.75 -17.18
N SER A 274 -2.17 25.44 -15.94
CA SER A 274 -3.18 26.22 -15.22
C SER A 274 -2.81 27.70 -15.17
N ARG A 275 -1.55 28.04 -14.89
CA ARG A 275 -1.08 29.43 -14.90
C ARG A 275 -1.09 30.06 -16.29
N MET A 276 -0.70 29.31 -17.32
CA MET A 276 -0.74 29.76 -18.72
C MET A 276 -2.17 30.05 -19.18
N GLY A 277 -3.15 29.25 -18.75
CA GLY A 277 -4.58 29.48 -18.98
C GLY A 277 -5.22 30.50 -18.05
N GLY A 278 -4.43 31.40 -17.44
CA GLY A 278 -4.95 32.55 -16.68
C GLY A 278 -5.19 32.34 -15.18
N ARG A 279 -4.93 31.15 -14.62
CA ARG A 279 -5.16 30.90 -13.19
C ARG A 279 -4.13 31.57 -12.29
N THR A 280 -4.60 32.00 -11.13
CA THR A 280 -3.70 32.48 -10.07
C THR A 280 -2.77 31.36 -9.59
N PRO A 281 -1.60 31.67 -9.00
CA PRO A 281 -0.72 30.65 -8.44
C PRO A 281 -1.40 29.73 -7.44
N ARG A 282 -2.33 30.27 -6.64
CA ARG A 282 -3.12 29.52 -5.66
C ARG A 282 -4.07 28.53 -6.35
N GLN A 283 -4.87 28.99 -7.31
CA GLN A 283 -5.77 28.13 -8.07
C GLN A 283 -5.01 27.03 -8.83
N ALA A 284 -3.85 27.36 -9.41
CA ALA A 284 -3.00 26.38 -10.07
C ALA A 284 -2.45 25.31 -9.10
N ASP A 285 -2.14 25.69 -7.86
CA ASP A 285 -1.76 24.76 -6.80
C ASP A 285 -2.94 23.88 -6.37
N GLU A 286 -4.14 24.44 -6.25
CA GLU A 286 -5.37 23.70 -5.93
C GLU A 286 -5.71 22.66 -7.01
N ILE A 287 -5.66 23.04 -8.30
CA ILE A 287 -5.90 22.12 -9.43
C ILE A 287 -4.84 21.01 -9.48
N ALA A 288 -3.56 21.35 -9.29
CA ALA A 288 -2.48 20.36 -9.27
C ALA A 288 -2.59 19.40 -8.08
N ALA A 289 -3.04 19.88 -6.92
CA ALA A 289 -3.31 19.05 -5.74
C ALA A 289 -4.51 18.12 -5.98
N ALA A 290 -5.60 18.61 -6.57
CA ALA A 290 -6.75 17.79 -6.96
C ALA A 290 -6.34 16.66 -7.91
N ALA A 291 -5.56 16.96 -8.94
CA ALA A 291 -5.03 15.95 -9.88
C ALA A 291 -4.13 14.92 -9.18
N ALA A 292 -3.30 15.34 -8.22
CA ALA A 292 -2.50 14.41 -7.41
C ALA A 292 -3.40 13.50 -6.57
N GLY A 293 -4.45 14.03 -5.95
CA GLY A 293 -5.45 13.29 -5.19
C GLY A 293 -6.17 12.24 -6.03
N ILE A 294 -6.63 12.61 -7.23
CA ILE A 294 -7.24 11.69 -8.20
C ILE A 294 -6.28 10.55 -8.57
N ARG A 295 -5.03 10.87 -8.88
CA ARG A 295 -4.01 9.87 -9.23
C ARG A 295 -3.73 8.91 -8.07
N ASP A 296 -3.64 9.43 -6.85
CA ASP A 296 -3.37 8.62 -5.66
C ASP A 296 -4.59 7.76 -5.27
N ALA A 297 -5.82 8.25 -5.47
CA ALA A 297 -7.04 7.46 -5.35
C ALA A 297 -7.07 6.31 -6.37
N LYS A 298 -6.76 6.57 -7.65
CA LYS A 298 -6.67 5.52 -8.68
C LYS A 298 -5.62 4.46 -8.34
N ARG A 299 -4.47 4.88 -7.78
CA ARG A 299 -3.42 3.96 -7.31
C ARG A 299 -3.82 3.16 -6.07
N ARG A 300 -4.60 3.74 -5.14
CA ARG A 300 -5.14 3.00 -3.99
C ARG A 300 -6.12 1.93 -4.46
N ARG A 301 -7.11 2.31 -5.27
CA ARG A 301 -8.07 1.37 -5.86
C ARG A 301 -7.39 0.25 -6.66
N GLY A 302 -6.38 0.58 -7.46
CA GLY A 302 -5.60 -0.44 -8.17
C GLY A 302 -4.86 -1.42 -7.25
N ARG A 303 -4.40 -0.97 -6.07
CA ARG A 303 -3.76 -1.85 -5.08
C ARG A 303 -4.78 -2.73 -4.35
N GLU A 304 -5.96 -2.20 -4.04
CA GLU A 304 -7.08 -2.92 -3.42
C GLU A 304 -7.56 -4.04 -4.35
N LEU A 305 -7.89 -3.73 -5.61
CA LEU A 305 -8.25 -4.73 -6.62
C LEU A 305 -7.17 -5.80 -6.83
N ALA A 306 -5.89 -5.39 -6.86
CA ALA A 306 -4.79 -6.35 -6.98
C ALA A 306 -4.62 -7.22 -5.72
N HIS A 307 -5.03 -6.74 -4.55
CA HIS A 307 -5.02 -7.52 -3.32
C HIS A 307 -6.15 -8.54 -3.31
N GLU A 308 -7.37 -8.11 -3.63
CA GLU A 308 -8.56 -8.97 -3.82
C GLU A 308 -8.24 -10.08 -4.83
N GLN A 309 -7.71 -9.73 -6.00
CA GLN A 309 -7.33 -10.73 -7.01
C GLN A 309 -6.29 -11.74 -6.50
N ARG A 310 -5.32 -11.31 -5.69
CA ARG A 310 -4.33 -12.23 -5.09
C ARG A 310 -4.96 -13.15 -4.05
N GLN A 311 -5.94 -12.68 -3.29
CA GLN A 311 -6.68 -13.51 -2.34
C GLN A 311 -7.48 -14.59 -3.08
N ILE A 312 -8.19 -14.21 -4.15
CA ILE A 312 -8.94 -15.15 -5.01
C ILE A 312 -7.99 -16.21 -5.59
N LEU A 313 -6.89 -15.79 -6.22
CA LEU A 313 -5.89 -16.72 -6.78
C LEU A 313 -5.28 -17.65 -5.72
N THR A 314 -5.15 -17.19 -4.48
CA THR A 314 -4.67 -18.02 -3.37
C THR A 314 -5.70 -19.08 -3.00
N CYS A 315 -6.97 -18.69 -2.92
CA CYS A 315 -8.08 -19.61 -2.64
C CYS A 315 -8.25 -20.64 -3.77
N ASP A 316 -8.23 -20.20 -5.02
CA ASP A 316 -8.30 -21.06 -6.21
C ASP A 316 -7.21 -22.13 -6.22
N ARG A 317 -5.97 -21.75 -5.92
CA ARG A 317 -4.85 -22.70 -5.84
C ARG A 317 -5.07 -23.75 -4.75
N ILE A 318 -5.70 -23.38 -3.64
CA ILE A 318 -6.02 -24.33 -2.56
C ILE A 318 -7.17 -25.25 -3.01
N VAL A 319 -8.23 -24.71 -3.59
CA VAL A 319 -9.36 -25.49 -4.13
C VAL A 319 -8.90 -26.44 -5.23
N ASP A 320 -7.97 -26.05 -6.10
CA ASP A 320 -7.38 -26.93 -7.11
C ASP A 320 -6.70 -28.15 -6.49
N LYS A 321 -6.01 -27.99 -5.35
CA LYS A 321 -5.45 -29.13 -4.63
C LYS A 321 -6.53 -30.07 -4.12
N TRP A 322 -7.64 -29.53 -3.60
CA TRP A 322 -8.77 -30.34 -3.15
C TRP A 322 -9.40 -31.11 -4.31
N ILE A 323 -9.66 -30.45 -5.44
CA ILE A 323 -10.21 -31.07 -6.65
C ILE A 323 -9.28 -32.17 -7.17
N HIS A 324 -7.96 -31.91 -7.16
CA HIS A 324 -6.97 -32.88 -7.61
C HIS A 324 -6.88 -34.09 -6.68
N ALA A 325 -6.93 -33.86 -5.36
CA ALA A 325 -6.89 -34.91 -4.34
C ALA A 325 -8.20 -35.71 -4.23
N ALA A 326 -9.31 -35.19 -4.76
CA ALA A 326 -10.61 -35.81 -4.67
C ALA A 326 -10.68 -37.15 -5.42
N THR A 327 -11.53 -38.04 -4.90
CA THR A 327 -11.94 -39.27 -5.57
C THR A 327 -13.30 -39.04 -6.22
N TRP A 328 -13.38 -39.24 -7.54
CA TRP A 328 -14.58 -39.00 -8.33
C TRP A 328 -15.21 -40.33 -8.79
N PRO A 329 -16.54 -40.50 -8.68
CA PRO A 329 -17.23 -41.66 -9.22
C PRO A 329 -17.31 -41.60 -10.76
N PRO A 330 -17.52 -42.74 -11.44
CA PRO A 330 -17.62 -42.79 -12.90
C PRO A 330 -18.87 -42.06 -13.43
N HIS A 331 -19.96 -42.04 -12.65
CA HIS A 331 -21.19 -41.33 -12.99
C HIS A 331 -21.31 -40.09 -12.11
N LEU A 332 -21.08 -38.93 -12.72
CA LEU A 332 -21.17 -37.65 -12.03
C LEU A 332 -22.61 -37.14 -12.03
N LYS A 333 -23.05 -36.69 -10.86
CA LYS A 333 -24.25 -35.88 -10.73
C LYS A 333 -23.84 -34.42 -10.69
N HIS A 334 -24.34 -33.65 -11.65
CA HIS A 334 -24.20 -32.21 -11.64
C HIS A 334 -25.25 -31.58 -10.73
N ALA A 335 -24.97 -30.37 -10.21
CA ALA A 335 -25.97 -29.59 -9.50
C ALA A 335 -27.18 -29.34 -10.42
N ASP A 336 -28.34 -29.89 -10.07
CA ASP A 336 -29.61 -29.49 -10.67
C ASP A 336 -29.95 -28.09 -10.14
N SER A 337 -30.34 -27.16 -11.00
CA SER A 337 -30.65 -25.75 -10.66
C SER A 337 -31.75 -25.56 -9.62
N GLU A 338 -32.44 -26.62 -9.18
CA GLU A 338 -33.61 -26.56 -8.30
C GLU A 338 -33.43 -27.23 -6.92
N ARG A 339 -32.33 -27.97 -6.66
CA ARG A 339 -32.11 -28.60 -5.35
C ARG A 339 -31.09 -27.82 -4.52
N SER A 340 -31.58 -26.82 -3.78
CA SER A 340 -30.85 -26.27 -2.64
C SER A 340 -30.65 -27.38 -1.60
N THR A 341 -29.41 -27.79 -1.39
CA THR A 341 -29.05 -28.57 -0.21
C THR A 341 -29.18 -27.66 1.00
N GLN A 342 -30.00 -28.04 1.97
CA GLN A 342 -30.16 -27.29 3.24
C GLN A 342 -29.33 -27.93 4.34
N ARG A 343 -28.78 -27.10 5.24
CA ARG A 343 -28.13 -27.52 6.49
C ARG A 343 -28.99 -28.55 7.23
N ARG A 344 -28.40 -29.68 7.61
CA ARG A 344 -29.11 -30.77 8.30
C ARG A 344 -28.98 -30.76 9.81
N ARG A 345 -27.98 -30.06 10.34
CA ARG A 345 -27.73 -29.92 11.77
C ARG A 345 -27.22 -28.52 12.08
N MET A 346 -27.62 -27.98 13.22
CA MET A 346 -27.01 -26.76 13.74
C MET A 346 -25.73 -27.10 14.50
N PRO A 347 -24.65 -26.32 14.33
CA PRO A 347 -23.45 -26.46 15.15
C PRO A 347 -23.80 -26.46 16.63
N THR A 348 -23.27 -27.43 17.35
CA THR A 348 -23.57 -27.57 18.77
C THR A 348 -22.54 -26.76 19.56
N PRO A 349 -22.94 -25.78 20.39
CA PRO A 349 -22.03 -25.10 21.28
C PRO A 349 -21.48 -26.12 22.29
N SER A 350 -20.28 -26.64 22.05
CA SER A 350 -19.53 -27.33 23.09
C SER A 350 -18.64 -26.28 23.75
N GLY A 351 -18.62 -26.19 25.09
CA GLY A 351 -17.91 -25.14 25.83
C GLY A 351 -16.39 -25.08 25.64
N ILE A 352 -15.84 -25.88 24.73
CA ILE A 352 -14.41 -26.00 24.39
C ILE A 352 -14.18 -25.66 22.90
N ALA A 353 -15.15 -25.86 22.01
CA ALA A 353 -15.00 -25.57 20.58
C ALA A 353 -15.39 -24.12 20.27
N SER A 354 -14.56 -23.43 19.47
CA SER A 354 -14.88 -22.10 18.96
C SER A 354 -15.96 -22.24 17.88
N VAL A 355 -17.23 -22.19 18.28
CA VAL A 355 -18.34 -22.07 17.33
C VAL A 355 -18.42 -20.61 16.88
N GLY A 356 -18.37 -20.39 15.58
CA GLY A 356 -18.46 -19.06 14.97
C GLY A 356 -19.35 -19.06 13.73
N SER A 357 -19.51 -17.88 13.14
CA SER A 357 -20.29 -17.70 11.93
C SER A 357 -19.84 -16.47 11.15
N PHE A 358 -20.07 -16.47 9.84
CA PHE A 358 -19.88 -15.32 8.96
C PHE A 358 -21.00 -15.24 7.92
N ASP A 359 -21.25 -14.03 7.41
CA ASP A 359 -22.18 -13.80 6.29
C ASP A 359 -21.51 -14.23 4.98
N SER A 360 -22.09 -15.20 4.29
CA SER A 360 -21.59 -15.68 2.98
C SER A 360 -22.27 -14.90 1.85
N GLU A 361 -21.47 -14.32 0.97
CA GLU A 361 -21.95 -13.67 -0.25
C GLU A 361 -22.42 -14.74 -1.25
N LYS A 362 -21.69 -15.85 -1.37
CA LYS A 362 -22.03 -16.95 -2.28
C LYS A 362 -23.34 -17.65 -1.95
N ASN A 363 -23.59 -17.87 -0.67
CA ASN A 363 -24.79 -18.56 -0.21
C ASN A 363 -25.95 -17.60 0.07
N GLY A 364 -25.66 -16.31 0.28
CA GLY A 364 -26.64 -15.30 0.68
C GLY A 364 -27.21 -15.52 2.09
N THR A 365 -26.52 -16.31 2.92
CA THR A 365 -26.96 -16.71 4.26
C THR A 365 -25.77 -16.81 5.22
N VAL A 366 -26.06 -16.82 6.54
CA VAL A 366 -25.05 -17.02 7.57
C VAL A 366 -24.56 -18.48 7.57
N VAL A 367 -23.26 -18.65 7.39
CA VAL A 367 -22.55 -19.94 7.49
C VAL A 367 -21.98 -20.06 8.90
N HIS A 368 -22.04 -21.27 9.48
CA HIS A 368 -21.51 -21.54 10.81
C HIS A 368 -20.46 -22.64 10.76
N PHE A 369 -19.47 -22.55 11.66
CA PHE A 369 -18.37 -23.52 11.79
C PHE A 369 -18.17 -23.93 13.25
N GLU A 370 -17.68 -25.15 13.48
CA GLU A 370 -17.38 -25.72 14.81
C GLU A 370 -15.88 -25.62 15.16
N SER A 371 -15.01 -25.23 14.22
CA SER A 371 -13.57 -25.09 14.46
C SER A 371 -12.90 -24.00 13.61
N LEU A 372 -11.77 -23.46 14.08
CA LEU A 372 -10.93 -22.53 13.28
C LEU A 372 -10.41 -23.16 11.98
N LEU A 373 -10.28 -24.49 11.95
CA LEU A 373 -9.88 -25.21 10.75
C LEU A 373 -11.01 -25.19 9.71
N GLU A 374 -12.24 -25.48 10.14
CA GLU A 374 -13.43 -25.32 9.29
C GLU A 374 -13.58 -23.89 8.81
N GLU A 375 -13.45 -22.88 9.69
CA GLU A 375 -13.47 -21.47 9.29
C GLU A 375 -12.48 -21.20 8.15
N SER A 376 -11.24 -21.68 8.29
CA SER A 376 -10.21 -21.48 7.25
C SER A 376 -10.56 -22.14 5.91
N VAL A 377 -11.20 -23.31 5.94
CA VAL A 377 -11.65 -24.03 4.74
C VAL A 377 -12.86 -23.34 4.12
N PHE A 378 -13.81 -22.87 4.94
CA PHE A 378 -15.03 -22.21 4.47
C PHE A 378 -14.71 -20.84 3.88
N ILE A 379 -13.82 -20.06 4.50
CA ILE A 379 -13.31 -18.81 3.92
C ILE A 379 -12.58 -19.06 2.59
N THR A 380 -11.83 -20.16 2.48
CA THR A 380 -11.18 -20.54 1.22
C THR A 380 -12.21 -20.88 0.12
N ALA A 381 -13.31 -21.56 0.47
CA ALA A 381 -14.40 -21.83 -0.45
C ALA A 381 -15.16 -20.54 -0.84
N GLU A 382 -15.42 -19.65 0.12
CA GLU A 382 -16.02 -18.34 -0.09
C GLU A 382 -15.18 -17.49 -1.06
N GLY A 383 -13.86 -17.49 -0.92
CA GLY A 383 -12.96 -16.66 -1.73
C GLY A 383 -12.57 -17.21 -3.11
N SER A 384 -12.95 -18.44 -3.49
CA SER A 384 -12.48 -19.08 -4.74
C SER A 384 -13.48 -18.99 -5.91
N ASP A 385 -13.08 -18.52 -7.08
CA ASP A 385 -13.93 -18.44 -8.28
C ASP A 385 -14.33 -19.83 -8.85
N LYS A 386 -13.71 -20.89 -8.33
CA LYS A 386 -14.02 -22.28 -8.68
C LYS A 386 -15.25 -22.82 -7.95
N ILE A 387 -15.68 -22.17 -6.87
CA ILE A 387 -16.83 -22.55 -6.07
C ILE A 387 -17.97 -21.57 -6.33
N VAL A 388 -19.15 -22.07 -6.71
CA VAL A 388 -20.35 -21.25 -6.94
C VAL A 388 -21.13 -21.07 -5.64
N THR A 389 -21.37 -22.18 -4.93
CA THR A 389 -22.03 -22.22 -3.62
C THR A 389 -21.42 -23.35 -2.79
N TYR A 390 -21.68 -23.33 -1.48
CA TYR A 390 -21.31 -24.43 -0.61
C TYR A 390 -22.31 -24.57 0.53
N GLN A 391 -22.39 -25.75 1.15
CA GLN A 391 -23.32 -26.00 2.25
C GLN A 391 -22.62 -26.78 3.37
N GLU A 392 -22.54 -26.18 4.55
CA GLU A 392 -22.08 -26.87 5.75
C GLU A 392 -23.09 -27.92 6.24
N GLN A 393 -22.60 -29.03 6.80
CA GLN A 393 -23.43 -30.13 7.34
C GLN A 393 -24.56 -30.55 6.38
N PRO A 394 -24.24 -30.91 5.11
CA PRO A 394 -25.18 -30.95 3.99
C PRO A 394 -26.08 -32.20 3.99
N CYS A 395 -25.61 -33.30 4.59
CA CYS A 395 -26.30 -34.57 4.61
C CYS A 395 -25.99 -35.35 5.89
N GLN A 396 -26.78 -36.40 6.12
CA GLN A 396 -26.62 -37.35 7.20
C GLN A 396 -26.18 -38.69 6.61
N ILE A 397 -25.12 -39.29 7.14
CA ILE A 397 -24.57 -40.56 6.64
C ILE A 397 -24.48 -41.55 7.79
N ALA A 398 -25.07 -42.72 7.59
CA ALA A 398 -24.99 -43.84 8.52
C ALA A 398 -23.69 -44.63 8.30
N TYR A 399 -23.09 -45.10 9.39
CA TYR A 399 -21.89 -45.94 9.36
C TYR A 399 -21.87 -46.90 10.55
N ILE A 400 -21.02 -47.93 10.49
CA ILE A 400 -20.76 -48.83 11.61
C ILE A 400 -19.46 -48.38 12.27
N GLY A 401 -19.50 -48.12 13.57
CA GLY A 401 -18.33 -47.70 14.36
C GLY A 401 -17.37 -48.86 14.65
N GLU A 402 -16.24 -48.54 15.27
CA GLU A 402 -15.28 -49.56 15.76
C GLU A 402 -15.91 -50.47 16.83
N ASP A 403 -16.95 -49.99 17.51
CA ASP A 403 -17.77 -50.75 18.47
C ASP A 403 -18.75 -51.73 17.79
N GLY A 404 -18.78 -51.78 16.46
CA GLY A 404 -19.73 -52.57 15.68
C GLY A 404 -21.16 -52.03 15.71
N GLN A 405 -21.40 -50.86 16.31
CA GLN A 405 -22.73 -50.27 16.43
C GLN A 405 -23.03 -49.29 15.29
N PRO A 406 -24.32 -49.08 14.95
CA PRO A 406 -24.70 -48.08 13.98
C PRO A 406 -24.58 -46.66 14.56
N HIS A 407 -23.90 -45.80 13.83
CA HIS A 407 -23.71 -44.38 14.14
C HIS A 407 -24.15 -43.50 12.98
N THR A 408 -24.34 -42.22 13.27
CA THR A 408 -24.64 -41.18 12.29
C THR A 408 -23.53 -40.13 12.34
N TYR A 409 -23.05 -39.69 11.18
CA TYR A 409 -22.24 -38.48 11.10
C TYR A 409 -22.75 -37.53 10.01
N TYR A 410 -22.31 -36.28 10.11
CA TYR A 410 -22.64 -35.19 9.19
C TYR A 410 -21.32 -34.67 8.62
N PRO A 411 -21.05 -34.83 7.31
CA PRO A 411 -19.86 -34.25 6.69
C PRO A 411 -19.81 -32.73 6.88
N ASP A 412 -18.61 -32.16 6.89
CA ASP A 412 -18.46 -30.73 7.18
C ASP A 412 -18.98 -29.84 6.05
N LEU A 413 -18.75 -30.19 4.78
CA LEU A 413 -19.00 -29.28 3.66
C LEU A 413 -19.39 -30.02 2.36
N LEU A 414 -20.32 -29.45 1.59
CA LEU A 414 -20.57 -29.80 0.19
C LEU A 414 -20.31 -28.58 -0.69
N LEU A 415 -19.45 -28.73 -1.68
CA LEU A 415 -19.03 -27.67 -2.60
C LEU A 415 -19.69 -27.87 -3.97
N THR A 416 -20.26 -26.80 -4.54
CA THR A 416 -20.69 -26.76 -5.93
C THR A 416 -19.61 -26.09 -6.77
N LEU A 417 -18.96 -26.83 -7.66
CA LEU A 417 -17.93 -26.30 -8.55
C LEU A 417 -18.56 -25.49 -9.70
N ASN A 418 -17.79 -24.58 -10.30
CA ASN A 418 -18.24 -23.76 -11.44
C ASN A 418 -18.48 -24.55 -12.74
N ASP A 419 -18.00 -25.79 -12.82
CA ASP A 419 -18.32 -26.76 -13.88
C ASP A 419 -19.54 -27.65 -13.54
N GLY A 420 -20.22 -27.34 -12.43
CA GLY A 420 -21.42 -28.01 -11.95
C GLY A 420 -21.17 -29.31 -11.19
N ARG A 421 -19.93 -29.79 -11.07
CA ARG A 421 -19.61 -30.96 -10.24
C ARG A 421 -19.81 -30.65 -8.76
N MET A 422 -20.20 -31.66 -8.00
CA MET A 422 -20.38 -31.57 -6.54
C MET A 422 -19.24 -32.28 -5.83
N LEU A 423 -18.63 -31.64 -4.83
CA LEU A 423 -17.53 -32.20 -4.04
C LEU A 423 -17.88 -32.19 -2.55
N LEU A 424 -18.08 -33.38 -1.98
CA LEU A 424 -18.28 -33.56 -0.55
C LEU A 424 -16.91 -33.56 0.15
N ALA A 425 -16.77 -32.74 1.18
CA ALA A 425 -15.53 -32.52 1.89
C ALA A 425 -15.67 -32.69 3.40
N GLU A 426 -14.67 -33.32 4.00
CA GLU A 426 -14.50 -33.42 5.46
C GLU A 426 -13.27 -32.66 5.89
N VAL A 427 -13.39 -31.86 6.96
CA VAL A 427 -12.33 -31.01 7.47
C VAL A 427 -11.69 -31.64 8.70
N LYS A 428 -10.40 -32.00 8.59
CA LYS A 428 -9.62 -32.56 9.69
C LYS A 428 -8.16 -32.11 9.59
N PRO A 429 -7.44 -31.92 10.72
CA PRO A 429 -5.99 -31.82 10.68
C PRO A 429 -5.40 -33.05 9.99
N LEU A 430 -4.38 -32.86 9.14
CA LEU A 430 -3.86 -33.92 8.26
C LEU A 430 -3.57 -35.23 9.00
N TRP A 431 -2.86 -35.17 10.13
CA TRP A 431 -2.53 -36.36 10.93
C TRP A 431 -3.75 -37.07 11.54
N GLN A 432 -4.84 -36.35 11.83
CA GLN A 432 -6.06 -36.95 12.38
C GLN A 432 -6.82 -37.75 11.34
N MET A 433 -6.59 -37.49 10.05
CA MET A 433 -7.23 -38.27 8.99
C MET A 433 -6.75 -39.73 8.98
N ALA A 434 -5.59 -40.01 9.58
CA ALA A 434 -5.06 -41.37 9.70
C ALA A 434 -5.69 -42.19 10.85
N LEU A 435 -6.41 -41.55 11.78
CA LEU A 435 -7.03 -42.26 12.90
C LEU A 435 -8.07 -43.25 12.38
N THR A 436 -8.10 -44.47 12.95
CA THR A 436 -8.99 -45.55 12.51
C THR A 436 -10.45 -45.08 12.43
N THR A 437 -10.94 -44.43 13.49
CA THR A 437 -12.32 -43.93 13.56
C THR A 437 -12.66 -42.92 12.46
N ASN A 438 -11.69 -42.08 12.07
CA ASN A 438 -11.89 -41.10 11.01
C ASN A 438 -11.83 -41.76 9.64
N ARG A 439 -10.95 -42.75 9.43
CA ARG A 439 -10.89 -43.54 8.19
C ARG A 439 -12.20 -44.28 7.94
N ILE A 440 -12.81 -44.86 8.97
CA ILE A 440 -14.14 -45.53 8.87
C ILE A 440 -15.22 -44.54 8.42
N LYS A 441 -15.28 -43.34 9.03
CA LYS A 441 -16.23 -42.29 8.60
C LYS A 441 -15.97 -41.85 7.16
N CYS A 442 -14.71 -41.62 6.80
CA CYS A 442 -14.32 -41.21 5.45
C CYS A 442 -14.71 -42.27 4.41
N GLU A 443 -14.56 -43.55 4.72
CA GLU A 443 -14.94 -44.63 3.81
C GLU A 443 -16.46 -44.68 3.61
N ALA A 444 -17.25 -44.49 4.68
CA ALA A 444 -18.71 -44.35 4.56
C ALA A 444 -19.10 -43.12 3.71
N ALA A 445 -18.38 -42.01 3.88
CA ALA A 445 -18.58 -40.78 3.11
C ALA A 445 -18.29 -40.95 1.64
N GLN A 446 -17.17 -41.59 1.33
CA GLN A 446 -16.74 -41.85 -0.02
C GLN A 446 -17.75 -42.75 -0.74
N ARG A 447 -18.27 -43.79 -0.07
CA ARG A 447 -19.34 -44.65 -0.62
C ARG A 447 -20.61 -43.85 -0.87
N TYR A 448 -21.03 -43.02 0.09
CA TYR A 448 -22.21 -42.17 -0.05
C TYR A 448 -22.06 -41.20 -1.23
N ALA A 449 -20.94 -40.48 -1.30
CA ALA A 449 -20.63 -39.54 -2.38
C ALA A 449 -20.63 -40.26 -3.74
N ALA A 450 -20.02 -41.45 -3.83
CA ALA A 450 -20.02 -42.23 -5.07
C ALA A 450 -21.44 -42.63 -5.51
N GLN A 451 -22.31 -43.03 -4.57
CA GLN A 451 -23.70 -43.39 -4.86
C GLN A 451 -24.55 -42.19 -5.28
N THR A 452 -24.24 -40.99 -4.78
CA THR A 452 -24.94 -39.75 -5.15
C THR A 452 -24.36 -39.07 -6.40
N GLY A 453 -23.24 -39.57 -6.93
CA GLY A 453 -22.53 -39.01 -8.07
C GLY A 453 -21.64 -37.80 -7.73
N TRP A 454 -21.27 -37.64 -6.47
CA TRP A 454 -20.40 -36.57 -5.97
C TRP A 454 -18.95 -37.03 -5.83
N GLY A 455 -18.01 -36.10 -5.96
CA GLY A 455 -16.63 -36.32 -5.53
C GLY A 455 -16.51 -36.34 -4.01
N TRP A 456 -15.43 -36.94 -3.51
CA TRP A 456 -15.09 -36.99 -2.08
C TRP A 456 -13.65 -36.53 -1.83
N VAL A 457 -13.44 -35.73 -0.78
CA VAL A 457 -12.10 -35.37 -0.30
C VAL A 457 -12.08 -35.14 1.21
N SER A 458 -11.00 -35.49 1.89
CA SER A 458 -10.72 -35.00 3.25
C SER A 458 -9.61 -33.96 3.20
N VAL A 459 -9.85 -32.80 3.79
CA VAL A 459 -8.99 -31.61 3.65
C VAL A 459 -8.59 -31.04 5.00
N GLY A 460 -7.39 -30.48 5.05
CA GLY A 460 -6.85 -29.74 6.18
C GLY A 460 -6.49 -28.32 5.78
N SER A 461 -5.62 -27.68 6.56
CA SER A 461 -5.24 -26.30 6.32
C SER A 461 -4.37 -26.17 5.07
N SER A 462 -4.40 -25.00 4.42
CA SER A 462 -3.51 -24.66 3.31
C SER A 462 -3.52 -25.64 2.11
N GLY A 463 -4.63 -26.35 1.92
CA GLY A 463 -4.80 -27.32 0.83
C GLY A 463 -4.19 -28.68 1.10
N GLN A 464 -3.85 -29.01 2.35
CA GLN A 464 -3.52 -30.37 2.74
C GLN A 464 -4.73 -31.28 2.51
N ALA A 465 -4.50 -32.52 2.08
CA ALA A 465 -5.54 -33.52 1.86
C ALA A 465 -5.08 -34.91 2.28
N TYR A 466 -6.03 -35.85 2.44
CA TYR A 466 -5.72 -37.25 2.79
C TYR A 466 -4.64 -37.86 1.88
N ARG A 467 -4.69 -37.55 0.58
CA ARG A 467 -3.73 -38.00 -0.42
C ARG A 467 -2.28 -37.60 -0.11
N ASP A 468 -2.06 -36.52 0.65
CA ASP A 468 -0.72 -36.14 1.08
C ASP A 468 -0.12 -37.17 2.06
N LEU A 469 -0.93 -37.91 2.83
CA LEU A 469 -0.45 -39.01 3.67
C LEU A 469 -0.09 -40.23 2.82
N GLU A 470 -0.90 -40.55 1.81
CA GLU A 470 -0.66 -41.67 0.89
C GLU A 470 0.67 -41.49 0.14
N GLN A 471 1.00 -40.25 -0.22
CA GLN A 471 2.18 -39.91 -1.02
C GLN A 471 3.37 -39.43 -0.19
N ARG A 472 3.23 -39.32 1.13
CA ARG A 472 4.30 -38.84 2.01
C ARG A 472 5.48 -39.81 1.95
N ASP A 473 6.66 -39.28 1.69
CA ASP A 473 7.89 -40.03 1.81
C ASP A 473 8.19 -40.37 3.29
N ILE A 474 8.51 -41.63 3.55
CA ILE A 474 8.86 -42.15 4.87
C ILE A 474 10.20 -42.85 4.72
N SER A 475 11.20 -42.43 5.50
CA SER A 475 12.53 -43.01 5.42
C SER A 475 12.51 -44.52 5.64
N ASP A 476 13.38 -45.25 4.92
CA ASP A 476 13.51 -46.71 5.05
C ASP A 476 13.76 -47.13 6.50
N LEU A 477 14.55 -46.35 7.24
CA LEU A 477 14.81 -46.58 8.67
C LEU A 477 13.52 -46.49 9.49
N THR A 478 12.74 -45.41 9.33
CA THR A 478 11.46 -45.24 10.03
C THR A 478 10.48 -46.37 9.70
N ARG A 479 10.37 -46.74 8.42
CA ARG A 479 9.48 -47.82 7.97
C ARG A 479 9.91 -49.16 8.57
N ALA A 480 11.20 -49.48 8.52
CA ALA A 480 11.75 -50.70 9.09
C ALA A 480 11.54 -50.77 10.61
N SER A 481 11.78 -49.67 11.34
CA SER A 481 11.58 -49.60 12.79
C SER A 481 10.12 -49.82 13.19
N LEU A 482 9.17 -49.15 12.52
CA LEU A 482 7.73 -49.31 12.81
C LEU A 482 7.23 -50.72 12.46
N THR A 483 7.68 -51.27 11.33
CA THR A 483 7.32 -52.62 10.88
C THR A 483 7.85 -53.68 11.84
N ALA A 484 9.12 -53.57 12.26
CA ALA A 484 9.71 -54.50 13.23
C ALA A 484 8.96 -54.48 14.56
N ALA A 485 8.63 -53.28 15.07
CA ALA A 485 7.87 -53.14 16.31
C ALA A 485 6.45 -53.73 16.21
N LEU A 486 5.77 -53.57 15.07
CA LEU A 486 4.44 -54.15 14.84
C LEU A 486 4.44 -55.67 14.73
N ASN A 487 5.51 -56.26 14.18
CA ASN A 487 5.67 -57.71 14.13
C ASN A 487 5.78 -58.36 15.52
N GLU A 488 6.20 -57.60 16.54
CA GLU A 488 6.22 -58.05 17.94
C GLU A 488 4.86 -57.85 18.64
N GLY A 489 3.98 -57.04 18.07
CA GLY A 489 2.63 -56.77 18.56
C GLY A 489 2.26 -55.28 18.48
N PRO A 490 1.09 -54.89 19.04
CA PRO A 490 0.65 -53.51 19.02
C PRO A 490 1.65 -52.55 19.69
N VAL A 491 1.97 -51.44 19.02
CA VAL A 491 2.91 -50.43 19.52
C VAL A 491 2.15 -49.44 20.42
N SER A 492 2.50 -49.45 21.71
CA SER A 492 2.00 -48.49 22.69
C SER A 492 2.72 -47.14 22.61
N TRP A 493 2.22 -46.13 23.33
CA TRP A 493 2.90 -44.83 23.39
C TRP A 493 4.33 -44.95 23.94
N ALA A 494 4.53 -45.76 24.99
CA ALA A 494 5.84 -45.96 25.60
C ALA A 494 6.83 -46.57 24.61
N HIS A 495 6.40 -47.63 23.90
CA HIS A 495 7.23 -48.28 22.88
C HIS A 495 7.56 -47.32 21.73
N LEU A 496 6.60 -46.50 21.26
CA LEU A 496 6.89 -45.49 20.23
C LEU A 496 7.91 -44.45 20.69
N GLN A 497 7.91 -44.04 21.96
CA GLN A 497 8.90 -43.11 22.49
C GLN A 497 10.31 -43.73 22.50
N GLU A 498 10.42 -45.03 22.82
CA GLU A 498 11.69 -45.75 22.73
C GLU A 498 12.21 -45.79 21.29
N LEU A 499 11.35 -46.11 20.31
CA LEU A 499 11.71 -46.08 18.89
C LEU A 499 12.18 -44.69 18.44
N ARG A 500 11.58 -43.62 18.95
CA ARG A 500 11.98 -42.22 18.66
C ARG A 500 13.37 -41.85 19.16
N THR A 501 13.92 -42.59 20.12
CA THR A 501 15.32 -42.40 20.56
C THR A 501 16.32 -42.98 19.55
N GLN A 502 15.87 -43.89 18.68
CA GLN A 502 16.69 -44.65 17.73
C GLN A 502 16.49 -44.17 16.28
N ALA A 503 15.32 -43.65 15.94
CA ALA A 503 14.98 -43.11 14.63
C ALA A 503 14.16 -41.81 14.77
N PRO A 504 14.28 -40.85 13.83
CA PRO A 504 13.58 -39.56 13.90
C PRO A 504 12.10 -39.68 13.46
N ILE A 505 11.30 -40.48 14.18
CA ILE A 505 9.91 -40.78 13.83
C ILE A 505 8.99 -39.63 14.26
N THR A 506 8.47 -38.86 13.31
CA THR A 506 7.48 -37.81 13.61
C THR A 506 6.06 -38.36 13.72
N ALA A 507 5.13 -37.58 14.28
CA ALA A 507 3.71 -37.96 14.29
C ALA A 507 3.12 -38.09 12.87
N MET A 508 3.63 -37.29 11.92
CA MET A 508 3.17 -37.35 10.54
C MET A 508 3.69 -38.61 9.83
N ASP A 509 4.88 -39.09 10.19
CA ASP A 509 5.41 -40.34 9.63
C ASP A 509 4.60 -41.54 10.13
N VAL A 510 4.19 -41.54 11.40
CA VAL A 510 3.27 -42.57 11.92
C VAL A 510 1.91 -42.49 11.23
N ALA A 511 1.34 -41.30 11.04
CA ALA A 511 0.07 -41.12 10.34
C ALA A 511 0.13 -41.61 8.89
N ALA A 512 1.19 -41.26 8.17
CA ALA A 512 1.39 -41.71 6.80
C ALA A 512 1.66 -43.21 6.72
N PHE A 513 2.48 -43.76 7.63
CA PHE A 513 2.72 -45.20 7.72
C PHE A 513 1.41 -45.95 7.97
N ALA A 514 0.56 -45.44 8.88
CA ALA A 514 -0.75 -46.03 9.16
C ALA A 514 -1.67 -46.07 7.94
N VAL A 515 -1.67 -45.00 7.13
CA VAL A 515 -2.43 -44.95 5.88
C VAL A 515 -1.84 -45.88 4.82
N GLN A 516 -0.52 -45.81 4.57
CA GLN A 516 0.15 -46.54 3.49
C GLN A 516 0.17 -48.06 3.71
N GLU A 517 0.34 -48.51 4.95
CA GLU A 517 0.43 -49.93 5.32
C GLU A 517 -0.91 -50.49 5.82
N ASN A 518 -1.99 -49.70 5.76
CA ASN A 518 -3.31 -50.06 6.28
C ASN A 518 -3.29 -50.55 7.73
N ILE A 519 -2.62 -49.79 8.60
CA ILE A 519 -2.47 -50.06 10.03
C ILE A 519 -3.46 -49.18 10.81
N GLY A 520 -4.00 -49.73 11.90
CA GLY A 520 -4.90 -49.02 12.82
C GLY A 520 -4.11 -48.06 13.71
N LEU A 521 -4.66 -46.86 13.93
CA LEU A 521 -4.08 -45.83 14.77
C LEU A 521 -5.14 -45.23 15.71
N GLU A 522 -4.92 -45.40 17.00
CA GLU A 522 -5.74 -44.87 18.10
C GLU A 522 -4.89 -44.01 19.04
N LEU A 523 -5.54 -43.08 19.76
CA LEU A 523 -4.88 -42.21 20.74
C LEU A 523 -5.29 -42.50 22.19
N PHE A 524 -6.43 -43.16 22.42
CA PHE A 524 -7.03 -43.33 23.73
C PHE A 524 -7.56 -44.77 23.94
N PRO A 525 -6.71 -45.70 24.43
CA PRO A 525 -5.27 -45.54 24.65
C PRO A 525 -4.50 -45.46 23.33
N TYR A 526 -3.28 -44.91 23.36
CA TYR A 526 -2.46 -44.85 22.15
C TYR A 526 -2.09 -46.26 21.68
N ARG A 527 -2.41 -46.57 20.43
CA ARG A 527 -2.14 -47.88 19.84
C ARG A 527 -1.92 -47.77 18.34
N LEU A 528 -0.83 -48.35 17.86
CA LEU A 528 -0.63 -48.70 16.45
C LEU A 528 -0.73 -50.22 16.33
N TYR A 529 -1.57 -50.75 15.44
CA TYR A 529 -1.90 -52.19 15.41
C TYR A 529 -2.35 -52.66 14.02
N HIS A 530 -2.23 -53.96 13.71
CA HIS A 530 -2.81 -54.48 12.48
C HIS A 530 -4.33 -54.47 12.56
N VAL A 531 -5.00 -53.90 11.57
CA VAL A 531 -6.48 -53.81 11.54
C VAL A 531 -7.14 -55.20 11.59
N ASN A 532 -6.42 -56.26 11.18
CA ASN A 532 -6.89 -57.65 11.23
C ASN A 532 -6.83 -58.28 12.64
N ASP A 533 -6.16 -57.64 13.61
CA ASP A 533 -6.02 -58.14 14.98
C ASP A 533 -7.22 -57.78 15.88
N VAL A 534 -8.25 -57.15 15.31
CA VAL A 534 -9.45 -56.63 16.01
C VAL A 534 -10.72 -57.25 15.47
#